data_AF-A0A382X9D2-F1
#
_entry.id   AF-A0A382X9D2-F1
#
_cell.length_a   1.000
_cell.length_b   1.000
_cell.length_c   1.000
_cell.angle_alpha   90.00
_cell.angle_beta   90.00
_cell.angle_gamma   90.00
#
_symmetry.space_group_name_H-M   'P 1'
#
loop_
_entity.id
_entity.type
_entity.pdbx_description
1 polymer ?
#
loop_
_entity_poly.entity_id
_entity_poly.type
_entity_poly.pdbx_seq_one_letter_code
_entity_poly.pdbx_strand_id
1 'polypeptide(L)'
;MVTTDRVSAFDHVLGTIPFKGQILTEIANFWFEKTKHIAPNHIISSPDPQVLVARKAKTLPVEVIVRGYITGSLWREYEQGINGQYGFLLPEGLKKDQKFNTPILTPSTKAEYGLHDEPIARKDIISGLVDGKIYAKAEAYELKLFAAGQEWASQQGLILVDT
;
A
#
# COMPACT_ATOMS: atom_id res chain seq x y z
N MET A 1 -14.50 -4.51 -11.47
CA MET A 1 -13.42 -5.32 -10.87
C MET A 1 -14.06 -6.57 -10.32
N VAL A 2 -13.47 -7.74 -10.57
CA VAL A 2 -13.95 -9.04 -10.06
C VAL A 2 -12.82 -9.67 -9.28
N THR A 3 -13.03 -9.89 -7.99
CA THR A 3 -12.03 -10.50 -7.11
C THR A 3 -12.26 -12.00 -7.09
N THR A 4 -11.28 -12.77 -7.54
CA THR A 4 -11.37 -14.25 -7.56
C THR A 4 -10.83 -14.87 -6.28
N ASP A 5 -11.18 -16.13 -6.06
CA ASP A 5 -10.65 -16.96 -4.96
C ASP A 5 -9.18 -17.37 -5.11
N ARG A 6 -8.52 -17.01 -6.22
CA ARG A 6 -7.09 -17.30 -6.41
C ARG A 6 -6.24 -16.65 -5.32
N VAL A 7 -5.25 -17.39 -4.85
CA VAL A 7 -4.22 -16.92 -3.91
C VAL A 7 -2.85 -17.03 -4.53
N SER A 8 -1.99 -16.05 -4.26
CA SER A 8 -0.61 -16.02 -4.74
C SER A 8 0.35 -15.74 -3.60
N ALA A 9 1.55 -16.29 -3.70
CA ALA A 9 2.70 -15.92 -2.90
C ALA A 9 3.97 -16.13 -3.73
N PHE A 10 5.02 -15.35 -3.47
CA PHE A 10 6.28 -15.40 -4.21
C PHE A 10 6.05 -15.33 -5.74
N ASP A 11 5.17 -14.42 -6.18
CA ASP A 11 4.79 -14.21 -7.59
C ASP A 11 4.19 -15.43 -8.32
N HIS A 12 3.74 -16.45 -7.59
CA HIS A 12 3.09 -17.64 -8.15
C HIS A 12 1.65 -17.78 -7.65
N VAL A 13 0.73 -18.13 -8.56
CA VAL A 13 -0.63 -18.56 -8.19
C VAL A 13 -0.54 -19.97 -7.61
N LEU A 14 -0.87 -20.11 -6.34
CA LEU A 14 -0.73 -21.37 -5.60
C LEU A 14 -1.99 -22.24 -5.67
N GLY A 15 -3.14 -21.63 -5.97
CA GLY A 15 -4.43 -22.31 -5.99
C GLY A 15 -5.55 -21.34 -5.65
N THR A 16 -6.60 -21.86 -5.02
CA THR A 16 -7.79 -21.10 -4.64
C THR A 16 -8.17 -21.36 -3.19
N ILE A 17 -8.64 -20.32 -2.51
CA ILE A 17 -9.21 -20.41 -1.16
C ILE A 17 -10.70 -20.06 -1.29
N PRO A 18 -11.63 -20.98 -0.98
CA PRO A 18 -13.06 -20.72 -1.09
C PRO A 18 -13.47 -19.44 -0.37
N PHE A 19 -14.29 -18.61 -1.02
CA PHE A 19 -14.83 -17.34 -0.51
C PHE A 19 -13.80 -16.24 -0.25
N LYS A 20 -12.53 -16.44 -0.60
CA LYS A 20 -11.51 -15.39 -0.48
C LYS A 20 -11.90 -14.14 -1.28
N GLY A 21 -12.39 -14.30 -2.51
CA GLY A 21 -12.80 -13.19 -3.35
C GLY A 21 -13.92 -12.36 -2.72
N GLN A 22 -14.86 -13.04 -2.07
CA GLN A 22 -15.98 -12.41 -1.36
C GLN A 22 -15.48 -11.63 -0.15
N ILE A 23 -14.72 -12.28 0.74
CA ILE A 23 -14.21 -11.67 1.97
C ILE A 23 -13.38 -10.42 1.64
N LEU A 24 -12.48 -10.51 0.66
CA LEU A 24 -11.63 -9.38 0.27
C LEU A 24 -12.43 -8.21 -0.33
N THR A 25 -13.49 -8.50 -1.07
CA THR A 25 -14.37 -7.48 -1.62
C THR A 25 -15.20 -6.79 -0.53
N GLU A 26 -15.70 -7.54 0.44
CA GLU A 26 -16.39 -6.99 1.61
C GLU A 26 -15.47 -6.12 2.48
N ILE A 27 -14.23 -6.57 2.72
CA ILE A 27 -13.20 -5.77 3.40
C ILE A 27 -12.92 -4.47 2.63
N ALA A 28 -12.79 -4.53 1.30
CA ALA A 28 -12.58 -3.35 0.48
C ALA A 28 -13.76 -2.36 0.59
N ASN A 29 -15.01 -2.85 0.48
CA ASN A 29 -16.21 -2.03 0.64
C ASN A 29 -16.27 -1.36 2.03
N PHE A 30 -15.96 -2.10 3.08
CA PHE A 30 -15.86 -1.56 4.44
C PHE A 30 -14.89 -0.38 4.51
N TRP A 31 -13.67 -0.54 3.98
CA TRP A 31 -12.67 0.53 4.02
C TRP A 31 -13.02 1.71 3.13
N PHE A 32 -13.58 1.49 1.93
CA PHE A 32 -14.03 2.56 1.06
C PHE A 32 -15.11 3.42 1.72
N GLU A 33 -16.08 2.79 2.39
CA GLU A 33 -17.13 3.52 3.12
C GLU A 33 -16.56 4.24 4.35
N LYS A 34 -15.74 3.55 5.16
CA LYS A 34 -15.17 4.10 6.39
C LYS A 34 -14.25 5.30 6.13
N THR A 35 -13.52 5.31 5.02
CA THR A 35 -12.51 6.32 4.72
C THR A 35 -12.91 7.35 3.67
N LYS A 36 -14.16 7.32 3.17
CA LYS A 36 -14.63 8.25 2.12
C LYS A 36 -14.52 9.75 2.48
N HIS A 37 -14.49 10.06 3.77
CA HIS A 37 -14.33 11.42 4.28
C HIS A 37 -12.87 11.88 4.27
N ILE A 38 -11.91 10.95 4.16
CA ILE A 38 -10.47 11.20 4.10
C ILE A 38 -10.02 11.42 2.65
N ALA A 39 -10.40 10.49 1.76
CA ALA A 39 -10.02 10.52 0.36
C ALA A 39 -11.19 10.07 -0.53
N PRO A 40 -11.38 10.71 -1.71
CA PRO A 40 -12.32 10.22 -2.70
C PRO A 40 -11.85 8.87 -3.24
N ASN A 41 -12.79 7.96 -3.46
CA ASN A 41 -12.51 6.64 -4.02
C ASN A 41 -13.30 6.39 -5.32
N HIS A 42 -12.94 5.34 -6.04
CA HIS A 42 -13.49 5.06 -7.37
C HIS A 42 -14.78 4.21 -7.36
N ILE A 43 -15.27 3.76 -6.20
CA ILE A 43 -16.37 2.80 -6.13
C ILE A 43 -17.69 3.47 -6.54
N ILE A 44 -18.49 2.73 -7.31
CA ILE A 44 -19.84 3.12 -7.74
C ILE A 44 -20.87 2.21 -7.05
N SER A 45 -20.68 0.89 -7.11
CA SER A 45 -21.58 -0.09 -6.48
C SER A 45 -20.90 -1.46 -6.34
N SER A 46 -21.51 -2.36 -5.56
CA SER A 46 -21.11 -3.75 -5.39
C SER A 46 -22.32 -4.66 -5.58
N PRO A 47 -22.65 -5.05 -6.84
CA PRO A 47 -23.88 -5.78 -7.14
C PRO A 47 -23.82 -7.27 -6.78
N ASP A 48 -22.62 -7.78 -6.50
CA ASP A 48 -22.35 -9.17 -6.13
C ASP A 48 -21.20 -9.18 -5.10
N PRO A 49 -21.16 -10.15 -4.16
CA PRO A 49 -20.13 -10.19 -3.12
C PRO A 49 -18.69 -10.23 -3.63
N GLN A 50 -18.42 -10.59 -4.90
CA GLN A 50 -17.09 -10.60 -5.50
C GLN A 50 -16.87 -9.50 -6.54
N VAL A 51 -17.86 -8.61 -6.74
CA VAL A 51 -17.86 -7.62 -7.83
C VAL A 51 -17.93 -6.20 -7.27
N LEU A 52 -17.00 -5.37 -7.75
CA LEU A 52 -17.01 -3.92 -7.58
C LEU A 52 -17.17 -3.23 -8.93
N VAL A 53 -18.21 -2.42 -9.07
CA VAL A 53 -18.33 -1.46 -10.17
C VAL A 53 -17.60 -0.20 -9.74
N ALA A 54 -16.62 0.23 -10.55
CA ALA A 54 -15.76 1.35 -10.23
C ALA A 54 -15.55 2.26 -11.45
N ARG A 55 -15.29 3.54 -11.19
CA ARG A 55 -14.85 4.50 -12.20
C ARG A 55 -13.43 4.14 -12.65
N LYS A 56 -13.22 4.01 -13.96
CA LYS A 56 -11.87 3.84 -14.51
C LYS A 56 -11.06 5.11 -14.24
N ALA A 57 -10.01 4.98 -13.44
CA ALA A 57 -9.08 6.06 -13.12
C ALA A 57 -7.76 5.90 -13.89
N LYS A 58 -7.07 7.02 -14.12
CA LYS A 58 -5.66 7.00 -14.54
C LYS A 58 -4.81 6.81 -13.29
N THR A 59 -4.13 5.68 -13.17
CA THR A 59 -3.26 5.38 -12.04
C THR A 59 -1.99 6.22 -12.09
N LEU A 60 -1.42 6.52 -10.92
CA LEU A 60 -0.05 7.02 -10.85
C LEU A 60 0.91 5.89 -11.24
N PRO A 61 2.01 6.17 -11.97
CA PRO A 61 3.01 5.17 -12.36
C PRO A 61 3.97 4.80 -11.21
N VAL A 62 3.52 4.96 -9.97
CA VAL A 62 4.28 4.69 -8.74
C VAL A 62 3.37 4.02 -7.73
N GLU A 63 3.92 3.10 -6.95
CA GLU A 63 3.29 2.56 -5.75
C GLU A 63 3.91 3.27 -4.55
N VAL A 64 3.09 3.73 -3.62
CA VAL A 64 3.59 4.40 -2.41
C VAL A 64 3.12 3.61 -1.21
N ILE A 65 4.08 2.86 -0.65
CA ILE A 65 3.83 2.02 0.51
C ILE A 65 4.07 2.86 1.76
N VAL A 66 3.10 2.87 2.68
CA VAL A 66 3.24 3.48 4.00
C VAL A 66 3.67 2.41 4.99
N ARG A 67 4.76 2.64 5.72
CA ARG A 67 5.29 1.69 6.70
C ARG A 67 5.29 2.28 8.09
N GLY A 68 4.56 1.64 8.99
CA GLY A 68 4.58 1.95 10.43
C GLY A 68 5.65 1.17 11.19
N TYR A 69 6.16 0.09 10.60
CA TYR A 69 7.11 -0.84 11.21
C TYR A 69 8.19 -1.24 10.21
N ILE A 70 9.40 -1.53 10.69
CA ILE A 70 10.45 -2.13 9.86
C ILE A 70 10.32 -3.65 9.84
N THR A 71 9.75 -4.18 8.77
CA THR A 71 9.57 -5.62 8.56
C THR A 71 9.68 -5.96 7.07
N GLY A 72 9.40 -7.22 6.70
CA GLY A 72 9.29 -7.62 5.30
C GLY A 72 10.55 -7.35 4.48
N SER A 73 10.38 -6.83 3.26
CA SER A 73 11.48 -6.48 2.37
C SER A 73 12.39 -5.40 2.95
N LEU A 74 11.82 -4.36 3.58
CA LEU A 74 12.59 -3.26 4.14
C LEU A 74 13.57 -3.71 5.22
N TRP A 75 13.15 -4.65 6.09
CA TRP A 75 14.05 -5.21 7.11
C TRP A 75 15.22 -5.98 6.47
N ARG A 76 14.96 -6.79 5.43
CA ARG A 76 16.00 -7.58 4.76
C ARG A 76 17.06 -6.69 4.11
N GLU A 77 16.63 -5.60 3.48
CA GLU A 77 17.54 -4.60 2.89
C GLU A 77 18.36 -3.90 3.97
N TYR A 78 17.72 -3.44 5.05
CA TYR A 78 18.40 -2.79 6.16
C TYR A 78 19.44 -3.69 6.82
N GLU A 79 19.11 -4.97 7.06
CA GLU A 79 20.02 -5.97 7.64
C GLU A 79 21.22 -6.26 6.71
N GLN A 80 21.05 -6.09 5.40
CA GLN A 80 22.12 -6.19 4.41
C GLN A 80 22.93 -4.89 4.25
N GLY A 81 22.61 -3.85 5.00
CA GLY A 81 23.27 -2.54 4.92
C GLY A 81 22.79 -1.67 3.75
N ILE A 82 21.70 -2.05 3.07
CA ILE A 82 21.10 -1.26 2.00
C ILE A 82 20.24 -0.16 2.61
N ASN A 83 20.49 1.10 2.23
CA ASN A 83 19.80 2.27 2.76
C ASN A 83 19.88 3.44 1.75
N GLY A 84 18.99 4.43 1.85
CA GLY A 84 19.03 5.64 1.00
C GLY A 84 18.21 5.57 -0.30
N GLN A 85 17.74 4.39 -0.70
CA GLN A 85 17.06 4.16 -1.98
C GLN A 85 15.73 4.91 -2.15
N TYR A 86 15.07 5.28 -1.05
CA TYR A 86 13.85 6.11 -1.05
C TYR A 86 14.14 7.62 -0.95
N GLY A 87 15.41 8.02 -1.00
CA GLY A 87 15.85 9.41 -0.87
C GLY A 87 16.10 9.88 0.56
N PHE A 88 16.09 8.97 1.54
CA PHE A 88 16.42 9.25 2.95
C PHE A 88 17.10 8.03 3.59
N LEU A 89 17.84 8.26 4.67
CA LEU A 89 18.49 7.21 5.45
C LEU A 89 17.60 6.77 6.62
N LEU A 90 17.45 5.46 6.79
CA LEU A 90 16.92 4.86 8.00
C LEU A 90 17.90 5.06 9.18
N PRO A 91 17.41 5.28 10.42
CA PRO A 91 18.23 5.36 11.62
C PRO A 91 19.07 4.09 11.83
N GLU A 92 20.22 4.24 12.49
CA GLU A 92 21.03 3.11 12.95
C GLU A 92 20.39 2.38 14.14
N GLY A 93 20.75 1.11 14.32
CA GLY A 93 20.35 0.31 15.49
C GLY A 93 18.87 -0.09 15.53
N LEU A 94 18.17 -0.06 14.40
CA LEU A 94 16.80 -0.57 14.31
C LEU A 94 16.77 -2.09 14.56
N LYS A 95 15.73 -2.55 15.24
CA LYS A 95 15.47 -3.98 15.48
C LYS A 95 14.37 -4.49 14.56
N LYS A 96 14.38 -5.80 14.27
CA LYS A 96 13.34 -6.45 13.47
C LYS A 96 11.95 -6.20 14.07
N ASP A 97 11.00 -5.84 13.24
CA ASP A 97 9.61 -5.54 13.58
C ASP A 97 9.44 -4.32 14.51
N GLN A 98 10.44 -3.44 14.59
CA GLN A 98 10.37 -2.21 15.37
C GLN A 98 9.40 -1.19 14.75
N LYS A 99 8.56 -0.56 15.59
CA LYS A 99 7.70 0.55 15.21
C LYS A 99 8.52 1.81 14.92
N PHE A 100 8.21 2.52 13.83
CA PHE A 100 8.75 3.85 13.57
C PHE A 100 8.06 4.91 14.43
N ASN A 101 8.78 5.99 14.78
CA ASN A 101 8.21 7.14 15.48
C ASN A 101 7.14 7.85 14.62
N THR A 102 7.33 7.86 13.32
CA THR A 102 6.38 8.39 12.34
C THR A 102 6.39 7.45 11.13
N PRO A 103 5.23 7.08 10.56
CA PRO A 103 5.20 6.26 9.36
C PRO A 103 6.01 6.87 8.23
N ILE A 104 6.72 6.02 7.49
CA ILE A 104 7.56 6.44 6.36
C ILE A 104 6.92 6.01 5.04
N LEU A 105 7.22 6.74 3.97
CA LEU A 105 6.85 6.39 2.61
C LEU A 105 8.02 5.71 1.93
N THR A 106 7.80 4.53 1.36
CA THR A 106 8.79 3.79 0.59
C THR A 106 8.25 3.54 -0.81
N PRO A 107 8.30 4.55 -1.70
CA PRO A 107 7.73 4.42 -3.02
C PRO A 107 8.58 3.56 -3.94
N SER A 108 7.91 2.87 -4.86
CA SER A 108 8.51 2.13 -5.95
C SER A 108 7.91 2.53 -7.29
N THR A 109 8.68 2.35 -8.37
CA THR A 109 8.15 2.43 -9.72
C THR A 109 7.23 1.24 -9.98
N LYS A 110 6.19 1.45 -10.78
CA LYS A 110 5.32 0.34 -11.22
C LYS A 110 5.91 -0.29 -12.47
N ALA A 111 6.44 -1.50 -12.37
CA ALA A 111 7.09 -2.17 -13.49
C ALA A 111 6.06 -2.83 -14.44
N GLU A 112 6.48 -3.11 -15.68
CA GLU A 112 5.66 -3.90 -16.61
C GLU A 112 5.53 -5.35 -16.14
N TYR A 113 4.50 -6.05 -16.62
CA TYR A 113 4.18 -7.42 -16.19
C TYR A 113 5.37 -8.37 -16.38
N GLY A 114 5.94 -8.87 -15.28
CA GLY A 114 7.12 -9.76 -15.26
C GLY A 114 8.42 -9.11 -14.80
N LEU A 115 8.43 -7.82 -14.48
CA LEU A 115 9.54 -7.10 -13.87
C LEU A 115 9.23 -6.75 -12.41
N HIS A 116 10.26 -6.56 -11.58
CA HIS A 116 10.11 -6.17 -10.18
C HIS A 116 10.00 -4.65 -10.04
N ASP A 117 9.16 -4.19 -9.13
CA ASP A 117 9.05 -2.78 -8.76
C ASP A 117 10.36 -2.31 -8.09
N GLU A 118 10.89 -1.17 -8.52
CA GLU A 118 12.17 -0.65 -8.02
C GLU A 118 11.96 0.53 -7.07
N PRO A 119 12.68 0.59 -5.93
CA PRO A 119 12.69 1.76 -5.06
C PRO A 119 13.02 3.05 -5.82
N ILE A 120 12.29 4.12 -5.53
CA ILE A 120 12.53 5.43 -6.14
C ILE A 120 12.47 6.54 -5.10
N ALA A 121 13.28 7.58 -5.24
CA ALA A 121 13.23 8.73 -4.35
C ALA A 121 12.11 9.70 -4.77
N ARG A 122 11.48 10.34 -3.77
CA ARG A 122 10.45 11.37 -3.97
C ARG A 122 10.84 12.43 -5.01
N LYS A 123 12.10 12.87 -5.00
CA LYS A 123 12.63 13.89 -5.92
C LYS A 123 12.54 13.46 -7.39
N ASP A 124 12.70 12.19 -7.67
CA ASP A 124 12.74 11.63 -9.02
C ASP A 124 11.31 11.37 -9.54
N ILE A 125 10.39 11.05 -8.63
CA ILE A 125 8.96 10.96 -8.93
C ILE A 125 8.42 12.31 -9.41
N ILE A 126 8.67 13.38 -8.65
CA ILE A 126 8.10 14.70 -8.93
C ILE A 126 8.79 15.45 -10.09
N SER A 127 9.97 14.99 -10.52
CA SER A 127 10.71 15.60 -11.62
C SER A 127 10.39 15.00 -12.98
N GLY A 128 9.88 13.76 -13.03
CA GLY A 128 9.68 13.06 -14.31
C GLY A 128 8.43 12.19 -14.44
N LEU A 129 7.79 11.77 -13.34
CA LEU A 129 6.71 10.77 -13.39
C LEU A 129 5.34 11.34 -13.02
N VAL A 130 5.28 12.18 -12.01
CA VAL A 130 4.02 12.71 -11.46
C VAL A 130 4.18 14.20 -11.15
N ASP A 131 3.17 15.00 -11.46
CA ASP A 131 3.16 16.41 -11.04
C ASP A 131 3.30 16.52 -9.51
N GLY A 132 4.18 17.41 -9.05
CA GLY A 132 4.50 17.54 -7.63
C GLY A 132 3.31 17.87 -6.73
N LYS A 133 2.30 18.60 -7.22
CA LYS A 133 1.08 18.89 -6.43
C LYS A 133 0.19 17.66 -6.33
N ILE A 134 0.09 16.88 -7.41
CA ILE A 134 -0.64 15.60 -7.40
C ILE A 134 0.03 14.63 -6.44
N TYR A 135 1.36 14.49 -6.52
CA TYR A 135 2.10 13.57 -5.65
C TYR A 135 1.99 13.97 -4.17
N ALA A 136 2.19 15.25 -3.84
CA ALA A 136 2.02 15.73 -2.47
C ALA A 136 0.61 15.48 -1.90
N LYS A 137 -0.43 15.52 -2.75
CA LYS A 137 -1.79 15.19 -2.36
C LYS A 137 -1.97 13.68 -2.11
N ALA A 138 -1.32 12.83 -2.91
CA ALA A 138 -1.30 11.39 -2.69
C ALA A 138 -0.63 11.03 -1.36
N GLU A 139 0.57 11.57 -1.10
CA GLU A 139 1.30 11.38 0.17
C GLU A 139 0.43 11.76 1.38
N ALA A 140 -0.26 12.90 1.28
CA ALA A 140 -1.14 13.38 2.36
C ALA A 140 -2.36 12.47 2.58
N TYR A 141 -2.92 11.87 1.52
CA TYR A 141 -4.01 10.91 1.66
C TYR A 141 -3.53 9.58 2.24
N GLU A 142 -2.42 9.04 1.74
CA GLU A 142 -1.85 7.77 2.18
C GLU A 142 -1.53 7.79 3.68
N LEU A 143 -0.87 8.84 4.17
CA LEU A 143 -0.56 8.97 5.59
C LEU A 143 -1.82 9.06 6.46
N LYS A 144 -2.86 9.78 6.00
CA LYS A 144 -4.14 9.89 6.72
C LYS A 144 -4.92 8.57 6.71
N LEU A 145 -4.96 7.89 5.57
CA LEU A 145 -5.61 6.59 5.42
C LEU A 145 -4.91 5.54 6.29
N PHE A 146 -3.58 5.50 6.27
CA PHE A 146 -2.79 4.61 7.10
C PHE A 146 -3.01 4.87 8.59
N ALA A 147 -3.01 6.14 9.02
CA ALA A 147 -3.27 6.49 10.42
C ALA A 147 -4.67 6.04 10.87
N ALA A 148 -5.71 6.27 10.06
CA ALA A 148 -7.06 5.80 10.35
C ALA A 148 -7.15 4.26 10.38
N GLY A 149 -6.41 3.59 9.49
CA GLY A 149 -6.26 2.14 9.47
C GLY A 149 -5.60 1.60 10.73
N GLN A 150 -4.51 2.23 11.18
CA GLN A 150 -3.80 1.86 12.41
C GLN A 150 -4.68 2.05 13.66
N GLU A 151 -5.39 3.18 13.75
CA GLU A 151 -6.29 3.44 14.88
C GLU A 151 -7.38 2.36 14.95
N TRP A 152 -8.06 2.09 13.83
CA TRP A 152 -9.12 1.09 13.82
C TRP A 152 -8.59 -0.31 14.08
N ALA A 153 -7.47 -0.71 13.46
CA ALA A 153 -6.84 -2.00 13.71
C ALA A 153 -6.49 -2.18 15.20
N SER A 154 -5.92 -1.16 15.84
CA SER A 154 -5.58 -1.20 17.27
C SER A 154 -6.80 -1.41 18.16
N GLN A 155 -7.94 -0.81 17.82
CA GLN A 155 -9.20 -1.02 18.55
C GLN A 155 -9.72 -2.46 18.43
N GLN A 156 -9.35 -3.16 17.36
CA GLN A 156 -9.69 -4.58 17.14
C GLN A 156 -8.60 -5.54 17.66
N GLY A 157 -7.57 -5.05 18.35
CA GLY A 157 -6.46 -5.89 18.81
C GLY A 157 -5.49 -6.32 17.70
N LEU A 158 -5.46 -5.60 16.58
CA LEU A 158 -4.60 -5.85 15.42
C LEU A 158 -3.55 -4.74 15.26
N ILE A 159 -2.45 -5.08 14.59
CA ILE A 159 -1.40 -4.12 14.20
C ILE A 159 -1.36 -4.03 12.67
N LEU A 160 -1.62 -2.85 12.12
CA LEU A 160 -1.38 -2.56 10.71
C LEU A 160 0.07 -2.10 10.54
N VAL A 161 0.88 -2.99 9.94
CA VAL A 161 2.35 -2.83 9.84
C VAL A 161 2.77 -1.96 8.65
N ASP A 162 2.19 -2.23 7.49
CA ASP A 162 2.35 -1.49 6.23
C ASP A 162 1.13 -1.71 5.33
N THR A 163 0.98 -0.87 4.30
CA THR A 163 0.01 -1.04 3.19
C THR A 163 0.35 -0.12 2.03
#